data_AF-A0A7S2KDS0-F1
#
_entry.id   AF-A0A7S2KDS0-F1
#
_cell.length_a   1.000
_cell.length_b   1.000
_cell.length_c   1.000
_cell.angle_alpha   90.00
_cell.angle_beta   90.00
_cell.angle_gamma   90.00
#
_symmetry.space_group_name_H-M   'P 1'
#
loop_
_entity.id
_entity.type
_entity.pdbx_description
1 polymer ?
#
loop_
_entity_poly.entity_id
_entity_poly.type
_entity_poly.pdbx_seq_one_letter_code
_entity_poly.pdbx_strand_id
1 'polypeptide(L)'
;ILYRKGHGVEKDEKKEIYHYEEAAIGGHPSARFNLALIDRKRYGRDRATKHHIIAAGQGHDGSLTWLLENHRRGGFVKKEVLGAALRAHQAAVDATKSPQ
;
A
#
# COMPACT_ATOMS: atom_id res chain seq x y z
N ILE A 1 -25.82 0.62 -22.55
CA ILE A 1 -26.36 0.12 -21.26
C ILE A 1 -25.19 -0.53 -20.51
N LEU A 2 -24.77 0.04 -19.37
CA LEU A 2 -23.60 -0.39 -18.60
C LEU A 2 -23.85 -1.73 -17.91
N TYR A 3 -23.15 -2.78 -18.33
CA TYR A 3 -23.04 -4.03 -17.57
C TYR A 3 -22.00 -3.86 -16.47
N ARG A 4 -22.38 -3.21 -15.37
CA ARG A 4 -21.57 -3.11 -14.15
C ARG A 4 -22.30 -3.79 -12.99
N LYS A 5 -22.44 -5.10 -13.06
CA LYS A 5 -22.84 -5.94 -11.92
C LYS A 5 -21.95 -7.18 -11.86
N GLY A 6 -20.78 -7.00 -11.28
CA GLY A 6 -19.95 -8.10 -10.78
C GLY A 6 -20.61 -8.74 -9.57
N HIS A 7 -21.66 -9.53 -9.79
CA HIS A 7 -22.29 -10.39 -8.79
C HIS A 7 -21.66 -11.80 -8.80
N GLY A 8 -20.33 -11.87 -8.90
CA GLY A 8 -19.57 -13.13 -8.87
C GLY A 8 -18.23 -13.08 -8.13
N VAL A 9 -17.85 -11.91 -7.59
CA VAL A 9 -16.47 -11.64 -7.12
C VAL A 9 -16.27 -11.89 -5.61
N GLU A 10 -17.36 -12.14 -4.87
CA GLU A 10 -17.29 -12.41 -3.44
C GLU A 10 -16.63 -13.77 -3.12
N LYS A 11 -16.61 -14.70 -4.10
CA LYS A 11 -16.15 -16.08 -3.89
C LYS A 11 -14.63 -16.22 -3.84
N ASP A 12 -13.87 -15.30 -4.43
CA ASP A 12 -12.41 -15.33 -4.44
C ASP A 12 -11.74 -14.16 -3.72
N GLU A 13 -12.48 -13.15 -3.25
CA GLU A 13 -11.88 -12.01 -2.54
C GLU A 13 -11.12 -12.47 -1.28
N LYS A 14 -11.63 -13.47 -0.56
CA LYS A 14 -10.93 -14.06 0.59
C LYS A 14 -9.62 -14.76 0.20
N LYS A 15 -9.62 -15.46 -0.94
CA LYS A 15 -8.45 -16.18 -1.44
C LYS A 15 -7.41 -15.21 -2.00
N GLU A 16 -7.86 -14.16 -2.69
CA GLU A 16 -7.03 -13.06 -3.17
C GLU A 16 -6.35 -12.34 -2.00
N ILE A 17 -7.10 -12.03 -0.94
CA ILE A 17 -6.55 -11.42 0.28
C ILE A 17 -5.51 -12.32 0.92
N TYR A 18 -5.79 -13.61 1.07
CA TYR A 18 -4.83 -14.57 1.60
C TYR A 18 -3.53 -14.56 0.80
N HIS A 19 -3.61 -14.59 -0.54
CA HIS A 19 -2.40 -14.53 -1.37
C HIS A 19 -1.66 -13.20 -1.25
N TYR A 20 -2.37 -12.07 -1.13
CA TYR A 20 -1.72 -10.79 -0.88
C TYR A 20 -1.10 -10.71 0.53
N GLU A 21 -1.70 -11.32 1.54
CA GLU A 21 -1.14 -11.43 2.90
C GLU A 21 0.16 -12.20 2.88
N GLU A 22 0.17 -13.39 2.28
CA GLU A 22 1.38 -14.21 2.16
C GLU A 22 2.49 -13.48 1.39
N ALA A 23 2.16 -12.85 0.26
CA ALA A 23 3.13 -12.08 -0.52
C ALA A 23 3.63 -10.83 0.22
N ALA A 24 2.75 -10.14 0.96
CA ALA A 24 3.13 -8.98 1.77
C ALA A 24 4.02 -9.38 2.96
N ILE A 25 3.79 -10.55 3.56
CA ILE A 25 4.65 -11.15 4.58
C ILE A 25 6.02 -11.49 3.97
N GLY A 26 6.03 -12.05 2.75
CA GLY A 26 7.24 -12.31 1.96
C GLY A 26 7.97 -11.06 1.46
N GLY A 27 7.50 -9.85 1.80
CA GLY A 27 8.18 -8.60 1.47
C GLY A 27 7.78 -7.99 0.13
N HIS A 28 6.75 -8.51 -0.55
CA HIS A 28 6.32 -7.99 -1.85
C HIS A 28 5.56 -6.65 -1.68
N PRO A 29 6.14 -5.52 -2.13
CA PRO A 29 5.58 -4.19 -1.84
C PRO A 29 4.23 -3.96 -2.54
N SER A 30 4.07 -4.47 -3.76
CA SER A 30 2.81 -4.34 -4.53
C SER A 30 1.66 -5.14 -3.92
N ALA A 31 1.91 -6.32 -3.33
CA ALA A 31 0.89 -7.08 -2.63
C ALA A 31 0.43 -6.32 -1.38
N ARG A 32 1.38 -5.72 -0.66
CA ARG A 32 1.09 -4.89 0.51
C ARG A 32 0.35 -3.61 0.16
N PHE A 33 0.61 -3.01 -1.01
CA PHE A 33 -0.21 -1.92 -1.56
C PHE A 33 -1.65 -2.35 -1.87
N ASN A 34 -1.84 -3.51 -2.49
CA ASN A 34 -3.19 -4.04 -2.76
C ASN A 34 -3.97 -4.32 -1.47
N LEU A 35 -3.32 -4.88 -0.44
CA LEU A 35 -3.92 -4.99 0.90
C LEU A 35 -4.33 -3.64 1.46
N ALA A 36 -3.52 -2.60 1.29
CA ALA A 36 -3.87 -1.26 1.74
C ALA A 36 -5.20 -0.77 1.12
N LEU A 37 -5.39 -1.01 -0.18
CA LEU A 37 -6.62 -0.63 -0.89
C LEU A 37 -7.84 -1.42 -0.43
N ILE A 38 -7.65 -2.70 -0.11
CA ILE A 38 -8.70 -3.58 0.41
C ILE A 38 -9.08 -3.17 1.84
N ASP A 39 -8.10 -3.02 2.73
CA ASP A 39 -8.29 -2.62 4.12
C ASP A 39 -8.93 -1.25 4.23
N ARG A 40 -8.60 -0.32 3.32
CA ARG A 40 -9.25 1.00 3.25
C ARG A 40 -10.76 0.88 3.06
N LYS A 41 -11.20 -0.07 2.23
CA LYS A 41 -12.62 -0.31 1.94
C LYS A 41 -13.31 -1.04 3.10
N ARG A 42 -12.61 -1.98 3.76
CA ARG A 42 -13.19 -2.90 4.76
C ARG A 42 -13.13 -2.39 6.19
N TYR A 43 -12.00 -1.82 6.59
CA TYR A 43 -11.68 -1.46 7.98
C TYR A 43 -11.36 0.03 8.14
N GLY A 44 -11.36 0.78 7.04
CA GLY A 44 -11.07 2.20 7.03
C GLY A 44 -9.58 2.52 6.94
N ARG A 45 -9.26 3.78 7.24
CA ARG A 45 -8.02 4.41 6.76
C ARG A 45 -6.80 4.03 7.59
N ASP A 46 -6.97 3.66 8.85
CA ASP A 46 -5.87 3.44 9.78
C ASP A 46 -5.02 2.22 9.38
N ARG A 47 -5.67 1.09 9.06
CA ARG A 47 -4.96 -0.10 8.59
C ARG A 47 -4.32 0.11 7.22
N ALA A 48 -5.08 0.71 6.28
CA ALA A 48 -4.57 1.05 4.96
C ALA A 48 -3.28 1.90 5.03
N THR A 49 -3.25 2.86 5.94
CA THR A 49 -2.09 3.74 6.11
C THR A 49 -0.86 2.97 6.58
N LYS A 50 -1.03 2.01 7.51
CA LYS A 50 0.08 1.13 7.93
C LYS A 50 0.64 0.32 6.76
N HIS A 51 -0.23 -0.27 5.93
CA HIS A 51 0.20 -0.99 4.75
C HIS A 51 0.96 -0.09 3.76
N HIS A 52 0.46 1.13 3.51
CA HIS A 52 1.15 2.09 2.66
C HIS A 52 2.51 2.53 3.23
N ILE A 53 2.63 2.75 4.54
CA ILE A 53 3.91 3.10 5.17
C ILE A 53 4.93 1.98 4.95
N ILE A 54 4.54 0.73 5.20
CA ILE A 54 5.47 -0.40 5.06
C ILE A 54 5.85 -0.60 3.59
N ALA A 55 4.88 -0.58 2.68
CA ALA A 55 5.15 -0.73 1.25
C ALA A 55 6.04 0.41 0.71
N ALA A 56 5.80 1.66 1.13
CA ALA A 56 6.66 2.79 0.79
C ALA A 56 8.07 2.58 1.36
N GLY A 57 8.20 2.10 2.60
CA GLY A 57 9.49 1.74 3.20
C GLY A 57 10.24 0.60 2.49
N GLN A 58 9.55 -0.18 1.67
CA GLN A 58 10.14 -1.20 0.78
C GLN A 58 10.44 -0.67 -0.62
N GLY A 59 10.33 0.65 -0.86
CA GLY A 59 10.60 1.27 -2.16
C GLY A 59 9.39 1.28 -3.13
N HIS A 60 8.16 1.11 -2.65
CA HIS A 60 6.97 1.16 -3.51
C HIS A 60 6.48 2.58 -3.77
N ASP A 61 6.72 3.08 -4.98
CA ASP A 61 6.34 4.43 -5.40
C ASP A 61 4.84 4.71 -5.29
N GLY A 62 3.99 3.73 -5.63
CA GLY A 62 2.52 3.89 -5.57
C GLY A 62 2.01 4.13 -4.15
N SER A 63 2.65 3.49 -3.16
CA SER A 63 2.30 3.68 -1.74
C SER A 63 2.81 5.03 -1.24
N LEU A 64 4.03 5.42 -1.64
CA LEU A 64 4.58 6.71 -1.29
C LEU A 64 3.74 7.86 -1.87
N THR A 65 3.34 7.74 -3.14
CA THR A 65 2.47 8.70 -3.83
C THR A 65 1.13 8.85 -3.10
N TRP A 66 0.54 7.75 -2.64
CA TRP A 66 -0.71 7.82 -1.88
C TRP A 66 -0.54 8.60 -0.57
N LEU A 67 0.56 8.38 0.17
CA LEU A 67 0.85 9.11 1.41
C LEU A 67 1.09 10.61 1.15
N LEU A 68 1.82 10.93 0.08
CA LEU A 68 2.08 12.31 -0.36
C LEU A 68 0.78 13.02 -0.74
N GLU A 69 -0.06 12.40 -1.56
CA GLU A 69 -1.34 12.96 -1.99
C GLU A 69 -2.31 13.14 -0.82
N ASN A 70 -2.31 12.19 0.13
CA ASN A 70 -3.10 12.32 1.35
C ASN A 70 -2.69 13.58 2.12
N HIS A 71 -1.39 13.74 2.39
CA HIS A 71 -0.87 14.90 3.11
C HIS A 71 -1.12 16.22 2.35
N ARG A 72 -0.85 16.25 1.04
CA ARG A 72 -0.99 17.43 0.17
C ARG A 72 -2.41 18.00 0.16
N ARG A 73 -3.42 17.13 0.28
CA ARG A 73 -4.84 17.51 0.31
C ARG A 73 -5.36 17.86 1.70
N GLY A 74 -4.46 18.07 2.68
CA GLY A 74 -4.84 18.31 4.07
C GLY A 74 -5.43 17.06 4.75
N GLY A 75 -5.01 15.87 4.31
CA GLY A 75 -5.44 14.61 4.88
C GLY A 75 -4.85 14.34 6.27
N PHE A 76 -5.11 13.13 6.76
CA PHE A 76 -4.78 12.73 8.12
C PHE A 76 -3.34 12.21 8.28
N VAL A 77 -2.64 11.95 7.18
CA VAL A 77 -1.21 11.57 7.22
C VAL A 77 -0.40 12.79 7.67
N LYS A 78 0.18 12.67 8.87
CA LYS A 78 1.01 13.73 9.45
C LYS A 78 2.38 13.82 8.78
N LYS A 79 3.00 15.00 8.86
CA LYS A 79 4.30 15.30 8.25
C LYS A 79 5.41 14.35 8.75
N GLU A 80 5.37 13.96 10.02
CA GLU A 80 6.36 13.08 10.64
C GLU A 80 6.32 11.68 10.04
N VAL A 81 5.11 11.13 9.86
CA VAL A 81 4.87 9.83 9.23
C VAL A 81 5.35 9.85 7.77
N LEU A 82 4.99 10.92 7.05
CA LEU A 82 5.42 11.11 5.67
C LEU A 82 6.95 11.19 5.55
N GLY A 83 7.61 11.95 6.44
CA GLY A 83 9.07 12.08 6.46
C GLY A 83 9.79 10.78 6.81
N ALA A 84 9.19 9.92 7.64
CA ALA A 84 9.72 8.58 7.90
C ALA A 84 9.58 7.67 6.66
N ALA A 85 8.40 7.67 6.02
CA ALA A 85 8.14 6.88 4.82
C ALA A 85 9.07 7.28 3.65
N LEU A 86 9.30 8.58 3.44
CA LEU A 86 10.22 9.09 2.42
C LEU A 86 11.65 8.60 2.64
N ARG A 87 12.16 8.69 3.87
CA ARG A 87 13.52 8.22 4.21
C ARG A 87 13.67 6.72 4.00
N ALA A 88 12.70 5.94 4.46
CA ALA A 88 12.72 4.49 4.28
C ALA A 88 12.64 4.09 2.80
N HIS A 89 11.79 4.76 2.02
CA HIS A 89 11.70 4.56 0.58
C HIS A 89 13.02 4.83 -0.14
N GLN A 90 13.64 5.99 0.16
CA GLN A 90 14.91 6.37 -0.43
C GLN A 90 16.01 5.34 -0.11
N ALA A 91 16.11 4.92 1.15
CA ALA A 91 17.06 3.89 1.56
C ALA A 91 16.84 2.55 0.83
N ALA A 92 15.59 2.11 0.66
CA ALA A 92 15.28 0.89 -0.09
C ALA A 92 15.65 1.00 -1.58
N VAL A 93 15.38 2.14 -2.20
CA VAL A 93 15.76 2.40 -3.59
C VAL A 93 17.28 2.45 -3.76
N ASP A 94 18.00 3.07 -2.84
CA ASP A 94 19.47 3.17 -2.93
C ASP A 94 20.15 1.82 -2.67
N ALA A 95 19.58 0.98 -1.81
CA ALA A 95 20.06 -0.38 -1.59
C ALA A 95 19.96 -1.26 -2.85
N THR A 96 18.92 -1.07 -3.69
CA THR A 96 18.77 -1.84 -4.94
C THR A 96 19.65 -1.32 -6.08
N LYS A 97 20.03 -0.03 -6.04
CA LYS A 97 20.98 0.61 -6.95
C LYS A 97 22.44 0.35 -6.63
N SER A 98 22.74 -0.33 -5.53
CA SER A 98 24.09 -0.75 -5.17
C SER A 98 24.30 -2.24 -5.47
N PRO A 99 24.28 -2.71 -6.74
CA PRO A 99 25.08 -3.88 -7.08
C PRO A 99 26.55 -3.46 -7.06
N GLN A 100 27.40 -4.31 -6.47
CA GLN A 100 28.85 -4.15 -6.54
C GLN A 100 29.35 -3.97 -7.98
#